data_AF-A0A1F6R4P0-F1
#
_entry.id   AF-A0A1F6R4P0-F1
#
_cell.length_a   1.000
_cell.length_b   1.000
_cell.length_c   1.000
_cell.angle_alpha   90.00
_cell.angle_beta   90.00
_cell.angle_gamma   90.00
#
_symmetry.space_group_name_H-M   'P 1'
#
loop_
_entity.id
_entity.type
_entity.pdbx_description
1 polymer ?
#
loop_
_entity_poly.entity_id
_entity_poly.type
_entity_poly.pdbx_seq_one_letter_code
_entity_poly.pdbx_strand_id
1 'polypeptide(L)'
;MGTEEENRIALDEARQQAKFDQEVVPPEVNQPKKPMIDMSSDASIIFAVCLAALKDLLDYVGIGSFPLIGTVFTFIFMIAIAMILFLAAPKDFKGNMIMLLGGGGVEAFLFGLNFLPLLTATVLAIYIKMIIKRKSAGRSL
;
A
#
# COMPACT_ATOMS: atom_id res chain seq x y z
N MET A 1 -55.94 22.73 -21.36
CA MET A 1 -54.95 23.81 -21.24
C MET A 1 -54.07 23.72 -19.99
N GLY A 2 -54.26 22.76 -19.07
CA GLY A 2 -53.44 22.67 -17.83
C GLY A 2 -52.12 21.89 -17.95
N THR A 3 -51.89 21.13 -19.04
CA THR A 3 -50.78 20.17 -19.11
C THR A 3 -49.42 20.77 -19.48
N GLU A 4 -49.37 21.97 -20.07
CA GLU A 4 -48.10 22.64 -20.41
C GLU A 4 -47.54 23.45 -19.24
N GLU A 5 -48.39 24.03 -18.39
CA GLU A 5 -47.96 24.78 -17.22
C GLU A 5 -47.40 23.86 -16.12
N GLU A 6 -48.04 22.72 -15.85
CA GLU A 6 -47.55 21.74 -14.88
C GLU A 6 -46.18 21.18 -15.26
N ASN A 7 -45.95 20.92 -16.56
CA ASN A 7 -44.66 20.45 -17.07
C ASN A 7 -43.55 21.49 -16.95
N ARG A 8 -43.89 22.79 -17.00
CA ARG A 8 -42.91 23.87 -16.81
C ARG A 8 -42.49 23.99 -15.35
N ILE A 9 -43.45 23.88 -14.43
CA ILE A 9 -43.18 23.98 -12.99
C ILE A 9 -42.32 22.78 -12.53
N ALA A 10 -42.65 21.56 -12.94
CA ALA A 10 -41.88 20.37 -12.61
C ALA A 10 -40.44 20.41 -13.14
N LEU A 11 -40.23 21.03 -14.32
CA LEU A 11 -38.90 21.18 -14.91
C LEU A 11 -38.04 22.19 -14.14
N ASP A 12 -38.66 23.27 -13.65
CA ASP A 12 -37.96 24.29 -12.87
C ASP A 12 -37.60 23.78 -11.47
N GLU A 13 -38.46 22.98 -10.83
CA GLU A 13 -38.16 22.30 -9.56
C GLU A 13 -36.99 21.32 -9.72
N ALA A 14 -37.00 20.50 -10.78
CA ALA A 14 -35.90 19.57 -11.07
C ALA A 14 -34.56 20.29 -11.31
N ARG A 15 -34.60 21.48 -11.95
CA ARG A 15 -33.40 22.31 -12.16
C ARG A 15 -32.89 22.95 -10.88
N GLN A 16 -33.78 23.32 -9.96
CA GLN A 16 -33.37 23.85 -8.65
C GLN A 16 -32.78 22.77 -7.76
N GLN A 17 -33.36 21.57 -7.75
CA GLN A 17 -32.82 20.42 -7.03
C GLN A 17 -31.41 20.06 -7.53
N ALA A 18 -31.22 20.01 -8.85
CA ALA A 18 -29.93 19.71 -9.47
C ALA A 18 -28.85 20.78 -9.17
N LYS A 19 -29.24 22.04 -8.97
CA LYS A 19 -28.33 23.11 -8.53
C LYS A 19 -27.95 22.97 -7.06
N PHE A 20 -28.90 22.59 -6.21
CA PHE A 20 -28.65 22.40 -4.78
C PHE A 20 -27.70 21.22 -4.52
N ASP A 21 -27.86 20.13 -5.26
CA ASP A 21 -26.97 18.96 -5.17
C ASP A 21 -25.54 19.24 -5.66
N GLN A 22 -25.34 20.24 -6.53
CA GLN A 22 -24.01 20.66 -6.97
C GLN A 22 -23.30 21.60 -5.99
N GLU A 23 -24.03 22.30 -5.12
CA GLU A 23 -23.44 23.27 -4.19
C GLU A 23 -23.02 22.63 -2.86
N VAL A 24 -23.45 21.40 -2.57
CA VAL A 24 -22.92 20.59 -1.46
C VAL A 24 -21.60 19.95 -1.89
N VAL A 25 -20.62 20.76 -2.29
CA VAL A 25 -19.22 20.33 -2.29
C VAL A 25 -18.84 20.27 -0.81
N PRO A 26 -18.62 19.07 -0.23
CA PRO A 26 -18.27 18.96 1.17
C PRO A 26 -17.02 19.82 1.42
N PRO A 27 -16.99 20.62 2.50
CA PRO A 27 -15.85 21.46 2.80
C PRO A 27 -14.61 20.58 2.79
N GLU A 28 -13.61 21.00 2.01
CA GLU A 28 -12.33 20.31 1.91
C GLU A 28 -11.76 20.20 3.32
N VAL A 29 -11.97 19.04 3.94
CA VAL A 29 -11.55 18.77 5.30
C VAL A 29 -10.04 18.88 5.29
N ASN A 30 -9.56 19.98 5.86
CA ASN A 30 -8.17 20.37 5.92
C ASN A 30 -7.41 19.30 6.72
N GLN A 31 -6.99 18.23 6.04
CA GLN A 31 -6.40 17.09 6.70
C GLN A 31 -5.03 17.52 7.22
N PRO A 32 -4.73 17.26 8.50
CA PRO A 32 -3.45 17.64 9.08
C PRO A 32 -2.32 17.03 8.26
N LYS A 33 -1.48 17.90 7.70
CA LYS A 33 -0.32 17.55 6.86
C LYS A 33 0.58 16.61 7.65
N LYS A 34 0.54 15.31 7.31
CA LYS A 34 1.36 14.29 7.98
C LYS A 34 2.85 14.65 7.77
N PRO A 35 3.69 14.62 8.82
CA PRO A 35 5.10 14.98 8.69
C PRO A 35 5.81 14.11 7.64
N MET A 36 6.78 14.71 6.94
CA MET A 36 7.51 14.05 5.84
C MET A 36 8.34 12.86 6.33
N ILE A 37 8.84 12.94 7.57
CA ILE A 37 9.57 11.89 8.27
C ILE A 37 8.75 11.54 9.51
N ASP A 38 8.22 10.32 9.53
CA ASP A 38 7.59 9.73 10.70
C ASP A 38 8.59 8.71 11.23
N MET A 39 9.41 9.12 12.20
CA MET A 39 10.52 8.29 12.72
C MET A 39 10.06 6.91 13.16
N SER A 40 8.82 6.78 13.64
CA SER A 40 8.25 5.50 14.06
C SER A 40 7.95 4.58 12.87
N SER A 41 7.28 5.12 11.83
CA SER A 41 7.00 4.36 10.61
C SER A 41 8.27 4.04 9.83
N ASP A 42 9.24 4.96 9.78
CA ASP A 42 10.48 4.78 9.03
C ASP A 42 11.40 3.77 9.71
N ALA A 43 11.55 3.82 11.04
CA ALA A 43 12.29 2.81 11.80
C ALA A 43 11.70 1.41 11.61
N SER A 44 10.37 1.30 11.63
CA SER A 44 9.68 0.03 11.40
C SER A 44 9.97 -0.53 10.00
N ILE A 45 9.95 0.30 8.95
CA ILE A 45 10.22 -0.19 7.59
C ILE A 45 11.70 -0.51 7.39
N ILE A 46 12.61 0.26 7.98
CA ILE A 46 14.04 -0.07 7.98
C ILE A 46 14.26 -1.44 8.64
N PHE A 47 13.59 -1.70 9.76
CA PHE A 47 13.63 -3.01 10.41
C PHE A 47 13.10 -4.13 9.50
N ALA A 48 12.00 -3.88 8.76
CA ALA A 48 11.51 -4.83 7.77
C ALA A 48 12.51 -5.10 6.63
N VAL A 49 13.25 -4.09 6.16
CA VAL A 49 14.30 -4.25 5.15
C VAL A 49 15.47 -5.07 5.71
N CYS A 50 15.90 -4.81 6.94
CA CYS A 50 16.94 -5.61 7.59
C CYS A 50 16.50 -7.07 7.76
N LEU A 51 15.24 -7.29 8.11
CA LEU A 51 14.69 -8.63 8.29
C LEU A 51 14.59 -9.39 6.96
N ALA A 52 14.22 -8.69 5.88
CA ALA A 52 14.24 -9.23 4.53
C ALA A 52 15.66 -9.62 4.09
N ALA A 53 16.64 -8.74 4.31
CA ALA A 53 18.03 -9.01 3.97
C ALA A 53 18.61 -10.18 4.78
N LEU A 54 18.25 -10.30 6.05
CA LEU A 54 18.63 -11.43 6.88
C LEU A 54 18.08 -12.74 6.34
N LYS A 55 16.81 -12.76 5.91
CA LYS A 55 16.22 -13.92 5.24
C LYS A 55 17.01 -14.29 3.98
N ASP A 56 17.24 -13.33 3.09
CA ASP A 56 17.93 -13.61 1.82
C ASP A 56 19.36 -14.12 2.06
N LEU A 57 20.02 -13.64 3.12
CA LEU A 57 21.31 -14.16 3.59
C LEU A 57 21.21 -15.60 4.12
N LEU A 58 20.16 -15.95 4.87
CA LEU A 58 19.92 -17.33 5.34
C LEU A 58 19.66 -18.30 4.17
N ASP A 59 19.00 -17.83 3.12
CA ASP A 59 18.79 -18.58 1.90
C ASP A 59 20.11 -18.77 1.13
N TYR A 60 20.93 -17.72 1.05
CA TYR A 60 22.25 -17.77 0.42
C TYR A 60 23.25 -18.71 1.12
N VAL A 61 23.22 -18.77 2.46
CA VAL A 61 24.10 -19.64 3.27
C VAL A 61 23.67 -21.12 3.20
N GLY A 62 22.59 -21.44 2.48
CA GLY A 62 22.20 -22.82 2.15
C GLY A 62 21.26 -23.48 3.16
N ILE A 63 20.86 -22.77 4.22
CA ILE A 63 19.81 -23.23 5.14
C ILE A 63 18.44 -23.10 4.48
N GLY A 64 18.24 -22.08 3.63
CA GLY A 64 17.01 -21.87 2.86
C GLY A 64 16.96 -22.52 1.47
N SER A 65 18.03 -23.17 1.01
CA SER A 65 18.04 -23.89 -0.28
C SER A 65 17.45 -25.30 -0.21
N PHE A 66 17.13 -25.79 1.00
CA PHE A 66 16.43 -27.06 1.15
C PHE A 66 14.97 -26.92 0.72
N PRO A 67 14.50 -27.75 -0.24
CA PRO A 67 13.08 -27.89 -0.53
C PRO A 67 12.31 -28.08 0.77
N LEU A 68 11.16 -27.43 0.94
CA LEU A 68 10.31 -27.48 2.12
C LEU A 68 10.79 -26.63 3.32
N ILE A 69 12.04 -26.78 3.76
CA ILE A 69 12.55 -26.04 4.93
C ILE A 69 12.69 -24.55 4.59
N GLY A 70 13.32 -24.24 3.46
CA GLY A 70 13.46 -22.85 3.01
C GLY A 70 12.13 -22.17 2.78
N THR A 71 11.15 -22.87 2.22
CA THR A 71 9.81 -22.33 1.98
C THR A 71 9.08 -22.00 3.28
N VAL A 72 9.22 -22.82 4.32
CA VAL A 72 8.66 -22.53 5.65
C VAL A 72 9.31 -21.29 6.27
N PHE A 73 10.63 -21.16 6.20
CA PHE A 73 11.32 -19.96 6.69
C PHE A 73 10.90 -18.72 5.90
N THR A 74 10.89 -18.77 4.58
CA THR A 74 10.39 -17.69 3.72
C THR A 74 8.99 -17.25 4.13
N PHE A 75 8.08 -18.19 4.39
CA PHE A 75 6.73 -17.88 4.82
C PHE A 75 6.66 -17.19 6.19
N ILE A 76 7.47 -17.63 7.16
CA ILE A 76 7.57 -16.99 8.48
C ILE A 76 8.07 -15.55 8.35
N PHE A 77 9.14 -15.34 7.58
CA PHE A 77 9.71 -14.01 7.33
C PHE A 77 8.72 -13.11 6.59
N MET A 78 7.98 -13.64 5.62
CA MET A 78 6.90 -12.90 4.94
C MET A 78 5.82 -12.43 5.91
N ILE A 79 5.35 -13.29 6.81
CA ILE A 79 4.35 -12.92 7.82
C ILE A 79 4.90 -11.83 8.74
N ALA A 80 6.14 -11.97 9.21
CA ALA A 80 6.77 -10.98 10.08
C ALA A 80 6.85 -9.60 9.39
N ILE A 81 7.30 -9.56 8.13
CA ILE A 81 7.36 -8.33 7.33
C ILE A 81 5.96 -7.76 7.08
N ALA A 82 4.97 -8.61 6.79
CA ALA A 82 3.59 -8.16 6.60
C ALA A 82 3.06 -7.48 7.86
N MET A 83 3.31 -8.02 9.05
CA MET A 83 2.91 -7.43 10.32
C MET A 83 3.57 -6.06 10.56
N ILE A 84 4.87 -5.95 10.23
CA ILE A 84 5.59 -4.67 10.35
C ILE A 84 5.04 -3.63 9.35
N LEU A 85 4.75 -4.03 8.11
CA LEU A 85 4.14 -3.16 7.10
C LEU A 85 2.73 -2.72 7.49
N PHE A 86 1.95 -3.59 8.13
CA PHE A 86 0.64 -3.27 8.67
C PHE A 86 0.72 -2.18 9.74
N LEU A 87 1.68 -2.30 10.66
CA LEU A 87 1.94 -1.31 11.72
C LEU A 87 2.44 0.03 11.14
N ALA A 88 3.35 -0.02 10.16
CA ALA A 88 3.96 1.17 9.61
C ALA A 88 3.04 1.95 8.65
N ALA A 89 2.18 1.27 7.90
CA ALA A 89 1.38 1.85 6.84
C ALA A 89 0.00 1.18 6.66
N PRO A 90 -0.92 1.29 7.64
CA PRO A 90 -2.20 0.57 7.61
C PRO A 90 -3.08 0.96 6.42
N LYS A 91 -3.03 2.23 5.97
CA LYS A 91 -3.81 2.70 4.80
C LYS A 91 -3.36 2.09 3.47
N ASP A 92 -2.08 1.75 3.34
CA ASP A 92 -1.49 1.20 2.12
C ASP A 92 -1.26 -0.31 2.20
N PHE A 93 -1.68 -0.93 3.31
CA PHE A 93 -1.39 -2.33 3.63
C PHE A 93 -1.82 -3.30 2.53
N LYS A 94 -3.02 -3.15 1.95
CA LYS A 94 -3.50 -4.05 0.89
C LYS A 94 -2.57 -4.05 -0.31
N GLY A 95 -2.15 -2.86 -0.78
CA GLY A 95 -1.26 -2.74 -1.93
C GLY A 95 0.16 -3.24 -1.62
N ASN A 96 0.65 -2.97 -0.41
CA ASN A 96 1.95 -3.45 0.04
C ASN A 96 1.97 -4.97 0.23
N MET A 97 0.87 -5.56 0.71
CA MET A 97 0.72 -6.99 0.89
C MET A 97 0.65 -7.72 -0.47
N ILE A 98 -0.03 -7.16 -1.46
CA ILE A 98 -0.02 -7.72 -2.83
C ILE A 98 1.39 -7.70 -3.42
N MET A 99 2.13 -6.60 -3.25
CA MET A 99 3.54 -6.54 -3.67
C MET A 99 4.40 -7.58 -2.95
N LEU A 100 4.22 -7.71 -1.63
CA LEU A 100 4.94 -8.69 -0.82
C LEU A 100 4.63 -10.13 -1.26
N LEU A 101 3.35 -10.48 -1.44
CA LEU A 101 2.90 -11.78 -1.95
C LEU A 101 3.38 -12.04 -3.37
N GLY A 102 3.41 -11.02 -4.24
CA GLY A 102 3.98 -11.13 -5.58
C GLY A 102 5.47 -11.44 -5.54
N GLY A 103 6.26 -10.65 -4.79
CA GLY A 103 7.71 -10.82 -4.70
C GLY A 103 8.13 -12.10 -3.99
N GLY A 104 7.65 -12.30 -2.76
CA GLY A 104 7.99 -13.47 -1.96
C GLY A 104 7.31 -14.76 -2.41
N GLY A 105 6.15 -14.68 -3.08
CA GLY A 105 5.50 -15.82 -3.70
C GLY A 105 6.28 -16.35 -4.90
N VAL A 106 6.74 -15.47 -5.80
CA VAL A 106 7.60 -15.86 -6.93
C VAL A 106 8.85 -16.59 -6.43
N GLU A 107 9.45 -16.08 -5.36
CA GLU A 107 10.62 -16.70 -4.73
C GLU A 107 10.31 -18.08 -4.12
N ALA A 108 9.17 -18.21 -3.43
CA ALA A 108 8.74 -19.48 -2.82
C ALA A 108 8.34 -20.57 -3.84
N PHE A 109 7.83 -20.19 -5.01
CA PHE A 109 7.33 -21.13 -6.02
C PHE A 109 8.37 -21.54 -7.07
N LEU A 110 9.39 -20.72 -7.33
CA LEU A 110 10.44 -21.04 -8.29
C LEU A 110 11.65 -21.66 -7.58
N PHE A 111 11.79 -22.97 -7.71
CA PHE A 111 12.95 -23.72 -7.20
C PHE A 111 14.27 -23.12 -7.70
N GLY A 112 15.14 -22.75 -6.77
CA GLY A 112 16.46 -22.15 -7.07
C GLY A 112 16.47 -20.62 -7.23
N LEU A 113 15.31 -19.96 -7.19
CA LEU A 113 15.20 -18.49 -7.20
C LEU A 113 15.35 -17.86 -5.79
N ASN A 114 15.35 -18.66 -4.72
CA ASN A 114 15.69 -18.24 -3.35
C ASN A 114 17.09 -17.59 -3.21
N PHE A 115 17.97 -17.74 -4.21
CA PHE A 115 19.28 -17.06 -4.22
C PHE A 115 19.20 -15.61 -4.69
N LEU A 116 18.10 -15.22 -5.30
CA LEU A 116 17.87 -13.83 -5.69
C LEU A 116 17.25 -13.10 -4.51
N PRO A 117 17.77 -11.92 -4.11
CA PRO A 117 17.25 -11.15 -2.99
C PRO A 117 15.94 -10.42 -3.36
N LEU A 118 14.95 -11.20 -3.80
CA LEU A 118 13.66 -10.77 -4.33
C LEU A 118 12.79 -10.19 -3.22
N LEU A 119 12.77 -10.86 -2.07
CA LEU A 119 12.07 -10.37 -0.89
C LEU A 119 12.66 -9.04 -0.41
N THR A 120 13.98 -8.91 -0.31
CA THR A 120 14.62 -7.60 0.01
C THR A 120 14.30 -6.54 -1.02
N ALA A 121 14.41 -6.85 -2.32
CA ALA A 121 14.07 -5.91 -3.39
C ALA A 121 12.61 -5.44 -3.30
N THR A 122 11.70 -6.34 -2.92
CA THR A 122 10.28 -6.04 -2.77
C THR A 122 10.02 -5.11 -1.59
N VAL A 123 10.59 -5.38 -0.41
CA VAL A 123 10.44 -4.49 0.75
C VAL A 123 11.07 -3.12 0.47
N LEU A 124 12.21 -3.09 -0.21
CA LEU A 124 12.86 -1.85 -0.62
C LEU A 124 11.99 -1.04 -1.59
N ALA A 125 11.35 -1.69 -2.56
CA ALA A 125 10.44 -1.04 -3.49
C ALA A 125 9.21 -0.44 -2.75
N ILE A 126 8.68 -1.15 -1.75
CA ILE A 126 7.62 -0.63 -0.89
C ILE A 126 8.08 0.61 -0.13
N TYR A 127 9.29 0.60 0.43
CA TYR A 127 9.86 1.75 1.13
C TYR A 127 10.03 2.96 0.20
N ILE A 128 10.60 2.76 -0.99
CA ILE A 128 10.76 3.82 -2.00
C ILE A 128 9.40 4.39 -2.40
N LYS A 129 8.40 3.53 -2.65
CA LYS A 129 7.03 3.94 -2.97
C LYS A 129 6.43 4.80 -1.85
N MET A 130 6.67 4.46 -0.58
CA MET A 130 6.23 5.26 0.56
C MET A 130 6.89 6.64 0.59
N ILE A 131 8.20 6.73 0.37
CA ILE A 131 8.93 8.01 0.29
C ILE A 131 8.37 8.87 -0.86
N ILE A 132 8.17 8.29 -2.04
CA ILE A 132 7.63 9.00 -3.21
C ILE A 132 6.23 9.53 -2.90
N LYS A 133 5.35 8.72 -2.31
CA LYS A 133 3.99 9.13 -1.93
C LYS A 133 4.00 10.32 -0.97
N ARG A 134 4.89 10.31 0.04
CA ARG A 134 5.06 11.46 0.95
C ARG A 134 5.56 12.71 0.23
N LYS A 135 6.53 12.55 -0.69
CA LYS A 135 7.08 13.66 -1.48
C LYS A 135 6.05 14.28 -2.42
N SER A 136 5.13 13.49 -2.98
CA SER A 136 4.04 13.99 -3.84
C SER A 136 2.93 14.67 -3.01
N ALA A 137 2.58 14.12 -1.86
CA ALA A 137 1.64 14.75 -0.92
C ALA A 137 2.16 16.10 -0.37
N GLY A 138 3.49 16.28 -0.33
CA GLY A 138 4.12 17.55 0.05
C GLY A 138 4.24 18.59 -1.08
N ARG A 139 4.04 18.19 -2.36
CA ARG A 139 4.29 19.02 -3.56
C ARG A 139 3.03 19.51 -4.28
N SER A 140 1.83 19.12 -3.85
CA SER A 140 0.56 19.60 -4.42
C SER A 140 0.09 20.94 -3.84
N LEU A 141 1.03 21.86 -3.58
CA LEU A 141 0.82 23.27 -3.24
C LEU A 141 1.50 24.11 -4.31
#